data_AF-A0A0F9KQ69-F1
#
_entry.id   AF-A0A0F9KQ69-F1
#
_cell.length_a   1.000
_cell.length_b   1.000
_cell.length_c   1.000
_cell.angle_alpha   90.00
_cell.angle_beta   90.00
_cell.angle_gamma   90.00
#
_symmetry.space_group_name_H-M   'P 1'
#
loop_
_entity.id
_entity.type
_entity.pdbx_description
1 polymer ?
#
loop_
_entity_poly.entity_id
_entity_poly.type
_entity_poly.pdbx_seq_one_letter_code
_entity_poly.pdbx_strand_id
1 'polypeptide(L)'
;MIRARIKTKMLGWLIRAQQYLVETLPSRPPSSSLTCPECGGATAHNEKYDVYFCAECDVYSEERCSDHRCQFCRNRPERPSRMRA
;
A
#
# COMPACT_ATOMS: atom_id res chain seq x y z
N MET A 1 -5.66 -3.78 50.60
CA MET A 1 -5.38 -3.23 49.26
C MET A 1 -4.14 -3.93 48.68
N ILE A 2 -4.32 -4.99 47.89
CA ILE A 2 -3.21 -5.71 47.26
C ILE A 2 -3.03 -5.12 45.85
N ARG A 3 -1.98 -4.32 45.67
CA ARG A 3 -1.57 -3.85 44.33
C ARG A 3 -0.94 -5.02 43.59
N ALA A 4 -1.66 -5.61 42.63
CA ALA A 4 -1.10 -6.60 41.73
C ALA A 4 0.02 -5.96 40.88
N ARG A 5 1.25 -6.45 41.05
CA ARG A 5 2.38 -6.09 40.17
C ARG A 5 2.18 -6.81 38.83
N ILE A 6 1.59 -6.10 37.88
CA ILE A 6 1.41 -6.55 36.50
C ILE A 6 2.80 -6.83 35.90
N LYS A 7 2.96 -8.00 35.26
CA LYS A 7 4.22 -8.55 34.72
C LYS A 7 4.74 -7.66 33.57
N THR A 8 5.55 -6.66 33.90
CA THR A 8 6.09 -5.62 33.00
C THR A 8 7.07 -6.13 31.93
N LYS A 9 7.65 -7.33 32.08
CA LYS A 9 8.67 -7.83 31.13
C LYS A 9 8.09 -8.30 29.79
N MET A 10 6.96 -9.02 29.79
CA MET A 10 6.33 -9.49 28.56
C MET A 10 5.79 -8.35 27.70
N LEU A 11 5.27 -7.29 28.34
CA LEU A 11 4.78 -6.12 27.64
C LEU A 11 5.92 -5.38 26.91
N GLY A 12 7.13 -5.34 27.49
CA GLY A 12 8.31 -4.74 26.86
C GLY A 12 8.80 -5.49 25.61
N TRP A 13 8.72 -6.82 25.59
CA TRP A 13 9.05 -7.61 24.39
C TRP A 13 8.04 -7.43 23.26
N LEU A 14 6.75 -7.37 23.60
CA LEU A 14 5.67 -7.14 22.62
C LEU A 14 5.77 -5.74 21.99
N ILE A 15 6.05 -4.71 22.80
CA ILE A 15 6.24 -3.34 22.31
C ILE A 15 7.46 -3.26 21.36
N ARG A 16 8.58 -3.88 21.72
CA ARG A 16 9.79 -3.89 20.86
C ARG A 16 9.58 -4.64 19.55
N ALA A 17 8.85 -5.75 19.58
CA ALA A 17 8.49 -6.49 18.37
C ALA A 17 7.55 -5.68 17.46
N GLN A 18 6.60 -4.95 18.05
CA GLN A 18 5.67 -4.10 17.30
C GLN A 18 6.38 -2.88 16.67
N GLN A 19 7.33 -2.27 17.38
CA GLN A 19 8.17 -1.17 16.87
C GLN A 19 9.00 -1.60 15.64
N TYR A 20 9.62 -2.79 15.70
CA TYR A 20 10.43 -3.34 14.60
C TYR A 20 9.61 -3.55 13.32
N LEU A 21 8.34 -3.96 13.43
CA LEU A 21 7.46 -4.14 12.28
C LEU A 21 7.11 -2.81 11.59
N VAL A 22 6.92 -1.72 12.33
CA VAL A 22 6.62 -0.40 11.73
C VAL A 22 7.85 0.18 11.04
N GLU A 23 9.04 -0.02 11.62
CA GLU A 23 10.29 0.54 11.10
C GLU A 23 10.89 -0.23 9.91
N THR A 24 10.54 -1.51 9.75
CA THR A 24 11.03 -2.35 8.64
C THR A 24 10.07 -2.46 7.47
N LEU A 25 8.84 -1.96 7.59
CA LEU A 25 7.93 -1.91 6.47
C LEU A 25 8.42 -0.89 5.44
N PRO A 26 8.61 -1.27 4.16
CA PRO A 26 8.98 -0.31 3.13
C PRO A 26 7.90 0.77 3.04
N SER A 27 8.32 2.02 3.02
CA SER A 27 7.43 3.17 2.85
C SER A 27 6.62 2.99 1.57
N ARG A 28 5.32 3.31 1.63
CA ARG A 28 4.48 3.43 0.41
C ARG A 28 5.21 4.34 -0.58
N PRO A 29 5.44 3.91 -1.83
CA PRO A 29 6.14 4.74 -2.80
C PRO A 29 5.35 6.05 -2.98
N PRO A 30 6.05 7.20 -3.08
CA PRO A 30 5.41 8.49 -3.15
C PRO A 30 4.95 8.78 -4.59
N SER A 31 3.78 8.31 -5.02
CA SER A 31 3.13 8.93 -6.20
C SER A 31 1.73 8.39 -6.50
N SER A 32 0.79 8.42 -5.57
CA SER A 32 -0.63 8.45 -5.98
C SER A 32 -0.92 9.81 -6.65
N SER A 33 -0.47 10.00 -7.89
CA SER A 33 -0.76 11.21 -8.64
C SER A 33 -2.24 11.22 -8.97
N LEU A 34 -2.97 12.19 -8.41
CA LEU A 34 -4.39 12.41 -8.71
C LEU A 34 -4.63 12.87 -10.16
N THR A 35 -3.55 13.11 -10.90
CA THR A 35 -3.53 13.53 -12.29
C THR A 35 -2.80 12.51 -13.17
N CYS A 36 -3.31 12.35 -14.38
CA CYS A 36 -2.74 11.49 -15.42
C CYS A 36 -1.44 12.11 -15.97
N PRO A 37 -0.34 11.36 -16.07
CA PRO A 37 0.91 11.88 -16.62
C PRO A 37 0.83 12.18 -18.14
N GLU A 38 -0.10 11.54 -18.86
CA GLU A 38 -0.25 11.69 -20.31
C GLU A 38 -1.15 12.88 -20.69
N CYS A 39 -2.32 13.00 -20.04
CA CYS A 39 -3.31 14.02 -20.40
C CYS A 39 -3.54 15.11 -19.35
N GLY A 40 -2.97 14.97 -18.14
CA GLY A 40 -3.22 15.87 -17.01
C GLY A 40 -4.62 15.75 -16.38
N GLY A 41 -5.49 14.90 -16.92
CA GLY A 41 -6.85 14.66 -16.42
C GLY A 41 -6.88 13.96 -15.05
N ALA A 42 -8.05 13.92 -14.42
CA ALA A 42 -8.22 13.27 -13.13
C ALA A 42 -8.09 11.74 -13.22
N THR A 43 -7.49 11.13 -12.18
CA THR A 43 -7.39 9.67 -12.06
C THR A 43 -8.44 9.12 -11.10
N ALA A 44 -8.92 7.91 -11.36
CA ALA A 44 -9.75 7.13 -10.44
C ALA A 44 -8.88 6.17 -9.61
N HIS A 45 -9.30 5.86 -8.38
CA HIS A 45 -8.64 4.86 -7.53
C HIS A 45 -9.26 3.48 -7.74
N ASN A 46 -8.42 2.46 -7.78
CA ASN A 46 -8.84 1.06 -7.74
C ASN A 46 -8.41 0.43 -6.41
N GLU A 47 -9.38 0.04 -5.58
CA GLU A 47 -9.12 -0.53 -4.26
C GLU A 47 -8.43 -1.91 -4.31
N LYS A 48 -8.77 -2.73 -5.31
CA LYS A 48 -8.24 -4.11 -5.43
C LYS A 48 -6.74 -4.14 -5.67
N TYR A 49 -6.24 -3.22 -6.48
CA TYR A 49 -4.82 -3.13 -6.85
C TYR A 49 -4.12 -1.93 -6.18
N ASP A 50 -4.80 -1.24 -5.26
CA ASP A 50 -4.37 -0.03 -4.54
C ASP A 50 -3.58 0.94 -5.43
N VAL A 51 -4.19 1.37 -6.54
CA VAL A 51 -3.53 2.17 -7.57
C VAL A 51 -4.48 3.20 -8.17
N TYR A 52 -3.96 4.35 -8.57
CA TYR A 52 -4.69 5.30 -9.39
C TYR A 52 -4.50 5.03 -10.89
N PHE A 53 -5.52 5.33 -11.69
CA PHE A 53 -5.49 5.13 -13.13
C PHE A 53 -6.32 6.18 -13.87
N CYS A 54 -5.92 6.45 -15.11
CA CYS A 54 -6.70 7.26 -16.02
C CYS A 54 -7.55 6.34 -16.91
N ALA A 55 -8.88 6.49 -16.85
CA ALA A 55 -9.78 5.70 -17.69
C ALA A 55 -9.71 6.10 -19.18
N GLU A 56 -9.36 7.35 -19.47
CA GLU A 56 -9.26 7.87 -20.84
C GLU A 56 -7.97 7.41 -21.53
N CYS A 57 -6.83 7.59 -20.87
CA CYS A 57 -5.52 7.19 -21.40
C CYS A 57 -5.21 5.71 -21.23
N ASP A 58 -5.98 4.99 -20.41
CA ASP A 58 -5.76 3.57 -20.09
C ASP A 58 -4.36 3.30 -19.51
N VAL A 59 -3.91 4.18 -18.61
CA VAL A 59 -2.61 4.11 -17.93
C VAL A 59 -2.75 4.17 -16.41
N TYR A 60 -1.83 3.51 -15.72
CA TYR A 60 -1.67 3.63 -14.27
C TYR A 60 -0.86 4.89 -13.94
N SER A 61 -1.20 5.56 -12.84
CA SER A 61 -0.40 6.66 -12.28
C SER A 61 0.93 6.19 -11.69
N GLU A 62 1.00 4.91 -11.29
CA GLU A 62 2.10 4.33 -10.53
C GLU A 62 2.62 3.06 -11.21
N GLU A 63 3.94 2.92 -11.21
CA GLU A 63 4.61 1.68 -11.60
C GLU A 63 4.33 0.55 -10.60
N ARG A 64 4.75 -0.67 -10.95
CA ARG A 64 4.70 -1.79 -10.01
C ARG A 64 5.85 -1.64 -9.02
N CYS A 65 5.62 -2.01 -7.76
CA CYS A 65 6.75 -2.11 -6.83
C CYS A 65 7.70 -3.25 -7.23
N SER A 66 8.92 -3.22 -6.70
CA SER A 66 9.95 -4.24 -6.93
C SER A 66 9.63 -5.59 -6.25
N ASP A 67 8.62 -5.66 -5.38
CA ASP A 67 8.23 -6.89 -4.70
C ASP A 67 7.31 -7.76 -5.57
N HIS A 68 7.85 -8.85 -6.10
CA HIS A 68 7.11 -9.84 -6.88
C HIS A 68 6.00 -10.57 -6.10
N ARG A 69 6.01 -10.49 -4.77
CA ARG A 69 4.99 -11.10 -3.90
C ARG A 69 3.91 -10.12 -3.46
N CYS A 70 4.01 -8.84 -3.83
CA CYS A 70 3.03 -7.83 -3.47
C CYS A 70 1.62 -8.22 -3.95
N GLN A 71 0.66 -8.34 -3.01
CA GLN A 71 -0.71 -8.77 -3.30
C GLN A 71 -1.45 -7.83 -4.27
N PHE A 72 -1.12 -6.54 -4.24
CA PHE A 72 -1.72 -5.52 -5.09
C PHE A 72 -1.11 -5.49 -6.50
N CYS A 73 0.20 -5.72 -6.61
CA CYS A 73 0.92 -5.67 -7.88
C CYS A 73 0.89 -7.00 -8.64
N ARG A 74 0.99 -8.15 -7.96
CA ARG A 74 1.22 -9.46 -8.59
C ARG A 74 0.19 -9.82 -9.65
N ASN A 75 -1.08 -9.55 -9.38
CA ASN A 75 -2.19 -9.89 -10.29
C ASN A 75 -2.79 -8.66 -11.00
N ARG A 76 -2.16 -7.49 -10.87
CA ARG A 76 -2.60 -6.28 -11.59
C ARG A 76 -2.49 -6.55 -13.09
N PRO A 77 -3.51 -6.26 -13.90
CA PRO A 77 -3.38 -6.37 -15.35
C PRO A 77 -2.39 -5.32 -15.88
N GLU A 78 -1.98 -5.48 -17.15
CA GLU A 78 -1.09 -4.53 -17.82
C GLU A 78 -1.76 -3.17 -18.07
N ARG A 79 -3.08 -3.17 -18.27
CA ARG A 79 -3.88 -1.96 -18.52
C ARG A 79 -5.13 -1.90 -17.63
N PRO A 80 -5.53 -0.70 -17.18
CA PRO A 80 -6.76 -0.51 -16.40
C PRO A 80 -8.04 -1.04 -17.05
N SER A 81 -8.18 -0.91 -18.37
CA SER A 81 -9.33 -1.42 -19.14
C SER A 81 -9.52 -2.93 -19.05
N ARG A 82 -8.46 -3.67 -18.68
CA ARG A 82 -8.49 -5.13 -18.48
C ARG A 82 -8.80 -5.53 -17.03
N MET A 83 -9.01 -4.57 -16.13
CA MET A 83 -9.53 -4.88 -14.80
C MET A 83 -10.93 -5.46 -14.95
N ARG A 84 -11.13 -6.66 -14.40
CA ARG A 84 -12.49 -7.19 -14.22
C ARG A 84 -13.13 -6.46 -13.06
N ALA A 85 -14.32 -5.91 -13.29
CA ALA A 85 -15.20 -5.38 -12.24
C ALA A 85 -15.56 -6.46 -11.22
#